data_AF-A0A2I4B2B2-F1
#
_entry.id   AF-A0A2I4B2B2-F1
#
_cell.length_a   1.000
_cell.length_b   1.000
_cell.length_c   1.000
_cell.angle_alpha   90.00
_cell.angle_beta   90.00
_cell.angle_gamma   90.00
#
_symmetry.space_group_name_H-M   'P 1'
#
loop_
_entity.id
_entity.type
_entity.pdbx_description
1 polymer ?
#
loop_
_entity_poly.entity_id
_entity_poly.type
_entity_poly.pdbx_seq_one_letter_code
_entity_poly.pdbx_strand_id
1 'polypeptide(L)'
;MLFFTLWMGALLQFCPAMIYTNNWALKIRGDLELVNRIAEKYGFTNMGQIGDLKSYYSFRHLKTANHSTESNTEVTNHIAKETKVEWLQQQVVHRRAKRTSGKSHVYSSNIEPKD
;
A
#
# COMPACT_ATOMS: atom_id res chain seq x y z
N MET A 1 31.39 28.55 -21.29
CA MET A 1 30.06 27.95 -21.53
C MET A 1 30.00 26.47 -21.15
N LEU A 2 30.54 26.09 -19.98
CA LEU A 2 30.56 24.69 -19.50
C LEU A 2 30.06 24.57 -18.04
N PHE A 3 29.64 25.69 -17.44
CA PHE A 3 29.06 25.73 -16.09
C PHE A 3 27.52 25.68 -16.09
N PHE A 4 26.87 25.98 -17.22
CA PHE A 4 25.40 26.00 -17.34
C PHE A 4 24.79 24.61 -17.54
N THR A 5 25.56 23.65 -18.07
CA THR A 5 25.11 22.27 -18.29
C THR A 5 25.09 21.45 -17.00
N LEU A 6 25.90 21.81 -16.00
CA LEU A 6 25.95 21.09 -14.73
C LEU A 6 24.73 21.38 -13.83
N TRP A 7 24.05 22.52 -14.03
CA TRP A 7 22.88 22.89 -13.21
C TRP A 7 21.56 22.29 -13.72
N MET A 8 21.49 21.92 -15.01
CA MET A 8 20.29 21.29 -15.60
C MET A 8 20.14 19.80 -15.26
N GLY A 9 21.15 19.16 -14.67
CA GLY A 9 21.06 17.77 -14.20
C GLY A 9 20.42 17.60 -12.82
N ALA A 10 20.29 18.68 -12.04
CA ALA A 10 19.84 18.63 -10.64
C ALA A 10 18.31 18.67 -10.46
N LEU A 11 17.55 18.86 -11.55
CA LEU A 11 16.08 18.95 -11.52
C LEU A 11 15.36 17.63 -11.79
N LEU A 12 16.08 16.54 -12.04
CA LEU A 12 15.53 15.17 -11.94
C LEU A 12 15.30 14.87 -10.46
N GLN A 13 14.27 15.49 -9.90
CA GLN A 13 13.70 15.15 -8.61
C GLN A 13 13.34 13.67 -8.67
N PHE A 14 14.09 12.83 -7.94
CA PHE A 14 13.74 11.44 -7.71
C PHE A 14 12.43 11.40 -6.92
N CYS A 15 11.30 11.37 -7.63
CA CYS A 15 10.02 11.01 -7.02
C CYS A 15 10.18 9.62 -6.38
N PRO A 16 9.80 9.43 -5.11
CA PRO A 16 9.84 8.12 -4.50
C PRO A 16 8.97 7.16 -5.30
N ALA A 17 9.56 6.10 -5.84
CA ALA A 17 8.80 5.07 -6.53
C ALA A 17 7.84 4.39 -5.54
N MET A 18 6.61 4.10 -6.00
CA MET A 18 5.69 3.27 -5.24
C MET A 18 6.28 1.86 -5.14
N ILE A 19 6.31 1.28 -3.93
CA ILE A 19 6.83 -0.08 -3.72
C ILE A 19 5.65 -0.99 -3.41
N TYR A 20 5.40 -1.96 -4.29
CA TYR A 20 4.40 -3.01 -4.12
C TYR A 20 5.02 -4.22 -3.42
N THR A 21 4.20 -4.99 -2.70
CA THR A 21 4.63 -6.27 -2.11
C THR A 21 3.93 -7.47 -2.76
N ASN A 22 4.33 -8.67 -2.38
CA ASN A 22 3.65 -9.91 -2.75
C ASN A 22 2.40 -10.22 -1.91
N ASN A 23 1.83 -9.24 -1.20
CA ASN A 23 0.59 -9.40 -0.45
C ASN A 23 -0.58 -8.70 -1.13
N TRP A 24 -1.76 -9.29 -1.02
CA TRP A 24 -3.03 -8.74 -1.47
C TRP A 24 -4.01 -8.74 -0.31
N ALA A 25 -4.84 -7.71 -0.25
CA ALA A 25 -6.04 -7.69 0.57
C ALA A 25 -7.24 -7.99 -0.34
N LEU A 26 -8.12 -8.90 0.09
CA LEU A 26 -9.30 -9.30 -0.67
C LEU A 26 -10.54 -9.27 0.21
N LYS A 27 -11.67 -8.92 -0.37
CA LYS A 27 -12.99 -9.14 0.21
C LYS A 27 -13.67 -10.29 -0.52
N ILE A 28 -13.94 -11.38 0.18
CA ILE A 28 -14.49 -12.62 -0.41
C ILE A 28 -15.76 -13.02 0.32
N ARG A 29 -16.86 -13.21 -0.43
CA ARG A 29 -18.10 -13.75 0.11
C ARG A 29 -18.04 -15.27 0.18
N GLY A 30 -17.95 -15.81 1.39
CA GLY A 30 -18.04 -17.25 1.64
C GLY A 30 -17.45 -17.66 2.98
N ASP A 31 -17.30 -18.96 3.15
CA ASP A 31 -16.66 -19.58 4.30
C ASP A 31 -15.13 -19.65 4.14
N LEU A 32 -14.45 -20.04 5.23
CA LEU A 32 -12.99 -20.12 5.24
C LEU A 32 -12.46 -21.17 4.26
N GLU A 33 -13.21 -22.25 4.03
CA GLU A 33 -12.85 -23.30 3.08
C GLU A 33 -12.82 -22.78 1.64
N LEU A 34 -13.84 -22.04 1.22
CA LEU A 34 -13.85 -21.37 -0.09
C LEU A 34 -12.67 -20.41 -0.24
N VAL A 35 -12.38 -19.62 0.80
CA VAL A 35 -11.28 -18.65 0.78
C VAL A 35 -9.94 -19.36 0.61
N ASN A 36 -9.70 -20.45 1.35
CA ASN A 36 -8.49 -21.28 1.20
C ASN A 36 -8.39 -21.88 -0.20
N ARG A 37 -9.50 -22.41 -0.73
CA ARG A 37 -9.55 -22.97 -2.08
C ARG A 37 -9.23 -21.93 -3.16
N ILE A 38 -9.75 -20.71 -3.03
CA ILE A 38 -9.42 -19.61 -3.95
C ILE A 38 -7.94 -19.26 -3.84
N ALA A 39 -7.39 -19.17 -2.62
CA ALA A 39 -5.97 -18.88 -2.43
C ALA A 39 -5.10 -19.90 -3.18
N GLU A 40 -5.31 -21.20 -2.93
CA GLU A 40 -4.55 -22.28 -3.56
C GLU A 40 -4.70 -22.30 -5.09
N LYS A 41 -5.94 -22.15 -5.59
CA LYS A 41 -6.26 -22.14 -7.03
C LYS A 41 -5.44 -21.09 -7.78
N TYR A 42 -5.19 -19.94 -7.18
CA TYR A 42 -4.47 -18.83 -7.81
C TYR A 42 -3.02 -18.68 -7.32
N GLY A 43 -2.46 -19.68 -6.63
CA GLY A 43 -1.04 -19.66 -6.21
C GLY A 43 -0.73 -18.74 -5.02
N PHE A 44 -1.73 -18.45 -4.20
CA PHE A 44 -1.61 -17.71 -2.95
C PHE A 44 -1.62 -18.62 -1.73
N THR A 45 -1.06 -18.13 -0.64
CA THR A 45 -1.32 -18.61 0.71
C THR A 45 -2.33 -17.68 1.38
N ASN A 46 -3.41 -18.23 1.94
CA ASN A 46 -4.31 -17.47 2.80
C ASN A 46 -3.61 -17.18 4.14
N MET A 47 -3.40 -15.91 4.46
CA MET A 47 -2.77 -15.45 5.71
C MET A 47 -3.79 -15.21 6.82
N GLY A 48 -5.09 -15.38 6.55
CA GLY A 48 -6.18 -15.20 7.50
C GLY A 48 -6.94 -13.90 7.34
N GLN A 49 -7.90 -13.68 8.25
CA GLN A 49 -8.76 -12.50 8.24
C GLN A 49 -7.98 -11.24 8.66
N ILE A 50 -8.30 -10.11 8.04
CA ILE A 50 -7.69 -8.81 8.38
C ILE A 50 -8.39 -8.23 9.61
N GLY A 51 -7.86 -8.51 10.79
CA GLY A 51 -8.42 -8.04 12.06
C GLY A 51 -9.89 -8.41 12.21
N ASP A 52 -10.71 -7.45 12.62
CA ASP A 52 -12.16 -7.65 12.83
C ASP A 52 -13.00 -7.44 11.55
N LEU A 53 -12.36 -7.18 10.40
CA LEU A 53 -13.04 -6.95 9.13
C LEU A 53 -13.58 -8.26 8.57
N LYS A 54 -14.89 -8.49 8.76
CA LYS A 54 -15.58 -9.68 8.24
C LYS A 54 -15.42 -9.80 6.72
N SER A 55 -15.11 -11.01 6.26
CA SER A 55 -14.92 -11.34 4.84
C SER A 55 -13.69 -10.68 4.18
N TYR A 56 -12.83 -9.99 4.93
CA TYR A 56 -11.57 -9.47 4.42
C TYR A 56 -10.41 -10.37 4.79
N TYR A 57 -9.62 -10.77 3.80
CA TYR A 57 -8.52 -11.72 3.96
C TYR A 57 -7.23 -11.16 3.37
N SER A 58 -6.12 -11.50 4.00
CA SER A 58 -4.78 -11.21 3.49
C SER A 58 -4.25 -12.42 2.75
N PHE A 59 -3.91 -12.29 1.48
CA PHE A 59 -3.31 -13.36 0.68
C PHE A 59 -1.85 -13.01 0.34
N ARG A 60 -0.97 -14.02 0.29
CA ARG A 60 0.43 -13.84 -0.15
C ARG A 60 0.73 -14.69 -1.37
N HIS A 61 1.15 -14.08 -2.48
CA HIS A 61 1.46 -14.79 -3.72
C HIS A 61 2.89 -15.34 -3.68
N LEU A 62 3.04 -16.65 -3.87
CA LEU A 62 4.33 -17.33 -3.66
C LEU A 62 5.39 -16.99 -4.72
N LYS A 63 4.96 -16.70 -5.95
CA LYS A 63 5.87 -16.45 -7.09
C LYS A 63 6.16 -14.97 -7.34
N THR A 64 5.47 -14.06 -6.65
CA THR A 64 5.72 -12.62 -6.80
C THR A 64 6.86 -12.20 -5.90
N ALA A 65 7.75 -11.34 -6.40
CA ALA A 65 8.83 -10.75 -5.62
C ALA A 65 8.28 -10.01 -4.38
N ASN A 66 9.00 -10.08 -3.25
CA ASN A 66 8.57 -9.46 -2.00
C ASN A 66 8.42 -7.93 -2.10
N HIS A 67 9.22 -7.29 -2.97
CA HIS A 67 9.18 -5.86 -3.24
C HIS A 67 9.37 -5.62 -4.75
N SER A 68 8.55 -4.75 -5.32
CA SER A 68 8.58 -4.36 -6.73
C SER A 68 8.23 -2.88 -6.88
N THR A 69 8.82 -2.19 -7.86
CA THR A 69 8.40 -0.83 -8.23
C THR A 69 7.15 -0.84 -9.12
N GLU A 70 6.82 -2.00 -9.69
CA GLU A 70 5.65 -2.22 -10.55
C GLU A 70 4.62 -3.10 -9.87
N SER A 71 3.33 -2.79 -10.08
CA SER A 71 2.23 -3.64 -9.62
C SER A 71 2.16 -4.93 -10.43
N ASN A 72 1.76 -6.04 -9.80
CA ASN A 72 1.52 -7.28 -10.50
C ASN A 72 0.06 -7.34 -10.99
N THR A 73 -0.19 -6.60 -12.07
CA THR A 73 -1.51 -6.44 -12.70
C THR A 73 -2.02 -7.75 -13.29
N GLU A 74 -1.13 -8.62 -13.78
CA GLU A 74 -1.49 -9.94 -14.29
C GLU A 74 -2.14 -10.81 -13.20
N VAL A 75 -1.46 -10.98 -12.06
CA VAL A 75 -1.98 -11.74 -10.92
C VAL A 75 -3.28 -11.12 -10.40
N THR A 76 -3.32 -9.80 -10.30
CA THR A 76 -4.49 -9.03 -9.87
C THR A 76 -5.70 -9.29 -10.79
N ASN A 77 -5.50 -9.21 -12.11
CA ASN A 77 -6.55 -9.46 -13.09
C ASN A 77 -6.96 -10.95 -13.15
N HIS A 78 -6.05 -11.86 -12.82
CA HIS A 78 -6.35 -13.29 -12.82
C HIS A 78 -7.34 -13.64 -11.70
N ILE A 79 -7.09 -13.19 -10.47
CA ILE A 79 -7.99 -13.43 -9.33
C ILE A 79 -9.28 -12.60 -9.41
N ALA A 80 -9.25 -11.43 -10.06
CA ALA A 80 -10.43 -10.58 -10.27
C ALA A 80 -11.56 -11.27 -11.06
N LYS A 81 -11.27 -12.37 -11.77
CA LYS A 81 -12.27 -13.18 -12.50
C LYS A 81 -13.16 -14.02 -11.58
N GLU A 82 -12.78 -14.19 -10.31
CA GLU A 82 -13.54 -15.00 -9.36
C GLU A 82 -14.77 -14.23 -8.86
N THR A 83 -15.98 -14.72 -9.18
CA THR A 83 -17.25 -14.03 -8.88
C THR A 83 -17.47 -13.76 -7.38
N LYS A 84 -16.82 -14.54 -6.52
CA LYS A 84 -16.92 -14.44 -5.06
C LYS A 84 -16.02 -13.34 -4.47
N VAL A 85 -15.04 -12.86 -5.24
CA VAL A 85 -14.16 -11.76 -4.85
C VAL A 85 -14.85 -10.44 -5.19
N GLU A 86 -15.28 -9.69 -4.17
CA GLU A 86 -15.96 -8.41 -4.35
C GLU A 86 -14.99 -7.24 -4.52
N TRP A 87 -13.82 -7.34 -3.89
CA TRP A 87 -12.81 -6.30 -3.88
C TRP A 87 -11.44 -6.95 -3.70
N LEU A 88 -10.42 -6.39 -4.34
CA LEU A 88 -9.04 -6.82 -4.16
C LEU A 88 -8.05 -5.67 -4.43
N GLN A 89 -6.93 -5.67 -3.71
CA GLN A 89 -5.86 -4.72 -3.95
C GLN A 89 -4.50 -5.28 -3.51
N GLN A 90 -3.47 -5.07 -4.32
CA GLN A 90 -2.09 -5.37 -3.95
C GLN A 90 -1.59 -4.36 -2.90
N GLN A 91 -0.91 -4.87 -1.87
CA GLN A 91 -0.35 -4.03 -0.82
C GLN A 91 0.78 -3.14 -1.34
N VAL A 92 0.74 -1.88 -0.94
CA VAL A 92 1.76 -0.87 -1.21
C VAL A 92 2.47 -0.50 0.10
N VAL A 93 3.79 -0.41 0.05
CA VAL A 93 4.63 0.07 1.14
C VAL A 93 4.65 1.59 1.13
N HIS A 94 4.28 2.19 2.25
CA HIS A 94 4.42 3.62 2.48
C HIS A 94 5.71 3.94 3.23
N ARG A 95 6.35 5.06 2.88
CA ARG A 95 7.50 5.56 3.62
C ARG A 95 7.08 5.91 5.05
N ARG A 96 7.76 5.32 6.04
CA ARG A 96 7.54 5.65 7.45
C ARG A 96 8.06 7.06 7.75
N ALA A 97 7.18 7.95 8.19
CA ALA A 97 7.54 9.24 8.77
C ALA A 97 7.26 9.24 10.28
N LYS A 98 8.12 9.89 11.07
CA LYS A 98 7.86 10.06 12.51
C LYS A 98 6.67 10.99 12.67
N ARG A 99 5.65 10.58 13.42
CA ARG A 99 4.57 11.47 13.85
C ARG A 99 5.22 12.58 14.68
N THR A 100 5.04 13.84 14.30
CA THR A 100 5.50 14.95 15.12
C THR A 100 4.75 14.89 16.45
N SER A 101 5.48 14.80 17.56
CA SER A 101 4.90 14.93 18.90
C SER A 101 4.55 16.40 19.10
N GLY A 102 3.36 16.80 18.67
CA GLY A 102 2.89 18.17 18.88
C GLY A 102 2.73 18.46 20.37
N LYS A 103 3.65 19.24 20.94
CA LYS A 103 3.17 20.39 21.72
C LYS A 103 2.65 21.35 20.66
N SER A 104 1.35 21.52 20.60
CA SER A 104 0.71 22.53 19.76
C SER A 104 1.43 23.86 20.05
N HIS A 105 2.13 24.43 19.07
CA HIS A 105 2.50 25.84 19.16
C HIS A 105 1.19 26.63 19.07
N VAL A 106 0.58 26.85 20.23
CA VAL A 106 -0.45 27.85 20.43
C VAL A 106 0.24 29.19 20.22
N TYR A 107 0.13 29.76 19.04
CA TYR A 107 0.40 31.18 18.85
C TYR A 107 -0.76 31.93 19.53
N SER A 108 -0.60 32.24 20.83
CA SER A 108 -1.39 33.30 21.47
C SER A 108 -0.63 34.60 21.26
N SER A 109 -0.91 35.30 20.17
CA SER A 109 -0.63 36.74 20.09
C SER A 109 -1.85 37.49 20.59
N ASN A 110 -2.03 37.54 21.92
CA ASN A 110 -2.80 38.60 22.57
C ASN A 110 -1.84 39.31 23.52
N ILE A 111 -1.13 40.30 22.99
CA ILE A 111 -0.54 41.36 23.81
C ILE A 111 -1.25 42.63 23.36
N GLU A 112 -2.29 43.01 24.09
CA GLU A 112 -2.79 44.37 24.13
C GLU A 112 -2.22 44.98 25.42
N PRO A 113 -1.37 46.03 25.35
CA PRO A 113 -0.90 46.69 26.56
C PRO A 113 -2.01 47.56 27.11
N LYS A 114 -2.31 47.36 28.39
CA LYS A 114 -3.11 48.26 29.19
C LYS A 114 -2.23 49.45 29.55
N ASP A 115 -2.56 50.63 29.01
CA ASP A 115 -2.43 51.96 29.62
C ASP A 115 -3.25 52.98 28.80
#